data_AF-A0A4Y9PP93-F1
#
_entry.id   AF-A0A4Y9PP93-F1
#
_cell.length_a   1.000
_cell.length_b   1.000
_cell.length_c   1.000
_cell.angle_alpha   90.00
_cell.angle_beta   90.00
_cell.angle_gamma   90.00
#
_symmetry.space_group_name_H-M   'P 1'
#
loop_
_entity.id
_entity.type
_entity.pdbx_description
1 polymer ?
#
loop_
_entity_poly.entity_id
_entity_poly.type
_entity_poly.pdbx_seq_one_letter_code
_entity_poly.pdbx_strand_id
1 'polypeptide(L)'
;MARGGIYVETSIAAAIDLLWSATQNPAEHVRWDVRFTHIVPTGAARGGATAFTYERRVPFHSVRGTGVSIGERHHADGTRTSALRFHTDDRLSPIASGGGYWRYIPDGNRTVFITGYDYTPGWGVLDAVVRPLLGWATAWSFDRLRIWLETGVPPERWPLWSVLWWWRSDRPRAARCRRTPAGGSRRSDHLAGAPESLAALPDPGSAR
;
A
#
# COMPACT_ATOMS: atom_id res chain seq x y z
N MET A 1 -16.74 -8.75 15.76
CA MET A 1 -16.10 -7.47 16.16
C MET A 1 -15.34 -6.93 14.97
N ALA A 2 -15.67 -5.73 14.48
CA ALA A 2 -15.00 -5.12 13.35
C ALA A 2 -13.49 -5.02 13.66
N ARG A 3 -12.69 -5.85 12.98
CA ARG A 3 -11.24 -5.84 13.11
C ARG A 3 -10.75 -4.65 12.31
N GLY A 4 -10.42 -3.55 13.01
CA GLY A 4 -10.13 -2.27 12.37
C GLY A 4 -9.07 -2.38 11.29
N GLY A 5 -9.34 -1.83 10.11
CA GLY A 5 -8.42 -1.85 8.99
C GLY A 5 -7.13 -1.08 9.23
N ILE A 6 -6.32 -1.00 8.18
CA ILE A 6 -5.02 -0.37 8.22
C ILE A 6 -5.11 0.98 7.53
N TYR A 7 -4.74 2.02 8.28
CA TYR A 7 -4.57 3.37 7.79
C TYR A 7 -3.12 3.80 7.97
N VAL A 8 -2.54 4.42 6.94
CA VAL A 8 -1.21 5.05 7.00
C VAL A 8 -1.25 6.33 6.18
N GLU A 9 -0.72 7.42 6.76
CA GLU A 9 -0.59 8.72 6.12
C GLU A 9 0.84 9.25 6.32
N THR A 10 1.39 9.86 5.27
CA THR A 10 2.67 10.59 5.33
C THR A 10 2.64 11.82 4.42
N SER A 11 3.44 12.83 4.74
CA SER A 11 3.66 14.00 3.88
C SER A 11 5.06 13.92 3.28
N ILE A 12 5.13 14.02 1.95
CA ILE A 12 6.38 13.85 1.18
C ILE A 12 6.65 15.15 0.44
N ALA A 13 7.85 15.73 0.61
CA ALA A 13 8.32 16.88 -0.15
C ALA A 13 8.70 16.48 -1.59
N ALA A 14 7.69 16.08 -2.36
CA ALA A 14 7.78 15.72 -3.75
C ALA A 14 6.50 16.11 -4.50
N ALA A 15 6.65 16.45 -5.77
CA ALA A 15 5.52 16.71 -6.66
C ALA A 15 4.66 15.44 -6.82
N ILE A 16 3.35 15.64 -6.94
CA ILE A 16 2.37 14.55 -7.05
C ILE A 16 2.63 13.63 -8.24
N ASP A 17 3.19 14.15 -9.34
CA ASP A 17 3.57 13.34 -10.51
C ASP A 17 4.71 12.38 -10.23
N LEU A 18 5.73 12.82 -9.49
CA LEU A 18 6.85 11.99 -9.12
C LEU A 18 6.38 10.86 -8.19
N LEU A 19 5.58 11.22 -7.18
CA LEU A 19 5.01 10.25 -6.25
C LEU A 19 4.06 9.26 -6.96
N TRP A 20 3.21 9.74 -7.86
CA TRP A 20 2.33 8.90 -8.67
C TRP A 20 3.13 7.89 -9.50
N SER A 21 4.17 8.33 -10.19
CA SER A 21 5.04 7.45 -10.98
C SER A 21 5.71 6.38 -10.11
N ALA A 22 6.32 6.78 -8.98
CA ALA A 22 7.02 5.87 -8.06
C ALA A 22 6.10 4.82 -7.41
N THR A 23 4.80 5.12 -7.30
CA THR A 23 3.82 4.25 -6.65
C THR A 23 3.05 3.38 -7.64
N GLN A 24 2.74 3.90 -8.83
CA GLN A 24 1.96 3.20 -9.86
C GLN A 24 2.82 2.39 -10.83
N ASN A 25 4.11 2.72 -11.01
CA ASN A 25 5.01 1.92 -11.83
C ASN A 25 5.45 0.65 -11.07
N PRO A 26 5.11 -0.57 -11.53
CA PRO A 26 5.47 -1.81 -10.84
C PRO A 26 6.96 -1.98 -10.60
N ALA A 27 7.81 -1.52 -11.52
CA ALA A 27 9.27 -1.62 -11.40
C ALA A 27 9.82 -0.74 -10.28
N GLU A 28 9.19 0.42 -10.02
CA GLU A 28 9.57 1.32 -8.92
C GLU A 28 8.92 0.90 -7.61
N HIS A 29 7.67 0.43 -7.66
CA HIS A 29 6.88 0.05 -6.49
C HIS A 29 7.59 -1.00 -5.63
N VAL A 30 8.09 -2.07 -6.27
CA VAL A 30 8.77 -3.18 -5.56
C VAL A 30 10.08 -2.76 -4.90
N ARG A 31 10.65 -1.62 -5.29
CA ARG A 31 11.91 -1.13 -4.73
C ARG A 31 11.72 -0.64 -3.31
N TRP A 32 10.66 0.12 -3.05
CA TRP A 32 10.41 0.74 -1.74
C TRP A 32 9.43 -0.07 -0.88
N ASP A 33 8.44 -0.72 -1.48
CA ASP A 33 7.42 -1.45 -0.70
C ASP A 33 7.87 -2.87 -0.35
N VAL A 34 8.12 -3.09 0.93
CA VAL A 34 8.55 -4.40 1.44
C VAL A 34 7.45 -5.43 1.45
N ARG A 35 6.20 -5.06 1.18
CA ARG A 35 5.07 -5.99 1.14
C ARG A 35 5.12 -6.89 -0.09
N PHE A 36 5.74 -6.44 -1.17
CA PHE A 36 5.80 -7.14 -2.46
C PHE A 36 7.25 -7.40 -2.89
N THR A 37 7.46 -8.47 -3.66
CA THR A 37 8.74 -8.76 -4.30
C THR A 37 8.65 -8.59 -5.81
N HIS A 38 7.53 -9.00 -6.42
CA HIS A 38 7.25 -8.76 -7.83
C HIS A 38 5.79 -8.34 -8.00
N ILE A 39 5.56 -7.46 -8.98
CA ILE A 39 4.23 -7.06 -9.45
C ILE A 39 4.30 -7.08 -10.98
N VAL A 40 3.43 -7.86 -11.61
CA VAL A 40 3.41 -8.05 -13.06
C VAL A 40 2.01 -7.73 -13.59
N PRO A 41 1.84 -6.64 -14.36
CA PRO A 41 0.58 -6.37 -15.05
C PRO A 41 0.26 -7.50 -16.03
N THR A 42 -0.98 -8.00 -16.00
CA THR A 42 -1.44 -9.08 -16.86
C THR A 42 -2.39 -8.62 -17.96
N GLY A 43 -2.84 -7.35 -17.92
CA GLY A 43 -3.66 -6.75 -18.96
C GLY A 43 -4.79 -5.87 -18.42
N ALA A 44 -5.68 -5.44 -19.32
CA ALA A 44 -6.88 -4.71 -18.95
C ALA A 44 -7.91 -5.64 -18.28
N ALA A 45 -8.63 -5.09 -17.29
CA ALA A 45 -9.77 -5.70 -16.62
C ALA A 45 -11.04 -4.88 -16.91
N ARG A 46 -12.20 -5.37 -16.45
CA ARG A 46 -13.48 -4.66 -16.63
C ARG A 46 -13.44 -3.27 -15.98
N GLY A 47 -14.16 -2.32 -16.57
CA GLY A 47 -14.30 -0.98 -16.03
C GLY A 47 -13.04 -0.11 -16.12
N GLY A 48 -12.11 -0.42 -17.03
CA GLY A 48 -10.86 0.34 -17.20
C GLY A 48 -9.80 0.05 -16.13
N ALA A 49 -10.04 -0.94 -15.25
CA ALA A 49 -9.04 -1.41 -14.32
C ALA A 49 -7.92 -2.17 -15.05
N THR A 50 -6.77 -2.31 -14.38
CA THR A 50 -5.65 -3.14 -14.82
C THR A 50 -5.53 -4.34 -13.90
N ALA A 51 -5.51 -5.54 -14.47
CA ALA A 51 -5.22 -6.77 -13.76
C ALA A 51 -3.71 -6.93 -13.59
N PHE A 52 -3.29 -7.49 -12.45
CA PHE A 52 -1.91 -7.81 -12.17
C PHE A 52 -1.80 -9.08 -11.33
N THR A 53 -0.63 -9.70 -11.37
CA THR A 53 -0.22 -10.72 -10.41
C THR A 53 0.85 -10.14 -9.50
N TYR A 54 0.90 -10.59 -8.26
CA TYR A 54 1.93 -10.22 -7.31
C TYR A 54 2.57 -11.46 -6.69
N GLU A 55 3.85 -11.34 -6.36
CA GLU A 55 4.59 -12.33 -5.60
C GLU A 55 5.23 -11.66 -4.39
N ARG A 56 5.14 -12.32 -3.24
CA ARG A 56 5.92 -12.02 -2.06
C ARG A 56 6.77 -13.22 -1.68
N ARG A 57 8.09 -13.06 -1.78
CA ARG A 57 9.05 -14.04 -1.29
C ARG A 57 9.23 -13.92 0.22
N VAL A 58 9.12 -15.05 0.89
CA VAL A 58 9.47 -15.24 2.30
C VAL A 58 10.48 -16.39 2.39
N PRO A 59 11.21 -16.56 3.51
CA PRO A 59 12.09 -17.71 3.66
C PRO A 59 11.31 -19.01 3.40
N PHE A 60 11.80 -19.82 2.47
CA PHE A 60 11.26 -21.14 2.10
C PHE A 60 9.89 -21.17 1.41
N HIS A 61 9.29 -20.02 1.08
CA HIS A 61 7.99 -19.98 0.37
C HIS A 61 7.79 -18.70 -0.46
N SER A 62 7.03 -18.81 -1.55
CA SER A 62 6.63 -17.65 -2.37
C SER A 62 5.11 -17.55 -2.39
N VAL A 63 4.57 -16.54 -1.73
CA VAL A 63 3.13 -16.25 -1.77
C VAL A 63 2.80 -15.56 -3.08
N ARG A 64 1.85 -16.12 -3.85
CA ARG A 64 1.39 -15.54 -5.12
C ARG A 64 -0.07 -15.18 -5.06
N GLY A 65 -0.44 -14.06 -5.65
CA GLY A 65 -1.84 -13.65 -5.74
C GLY A 65 -2.13 -12.84 -7.00
N THR A 66 -3.41 -12.58 -7.20
CA THR A 66 -3.94 -11.76 -8.28
C THR A 66 -4.52 -10.48 -7.70
N GLY A 67 -4.56 -9.43 -8.50
CA GLY A 67 -5.19 -8.18 -8.12
C GLY A 67 -5.68 -7.40 -9.32
N VAL A 68 -6.54 -6.45 -9.02
CA VAL A 68 -7.04 -5.46 -9.97
C VAL A 68 -6.86 -4.08 -9.35
N SER A 69 -6.37 -3.13 -10.12
CA SER A 69 -6.20 -1.75 -9.69
C SER A 69 -6.74 -0.78 -10.72
N ILE A 70 -7.32 0.32 -10.26
CA ILE A 70 -7.76 1.43 -11.10
C ILE A 70 -7.19 2.72 -10.52
N GLY A 71 -6.47 3.47 -11.35
CA GLY A 71 -5.89 4.76 -10.99
C GLY A 71 -6.67 5.90 -11.62
N GLU A 72 -7.14 6.84 -10.80
CA GLU A 72 -7.78 8.08 -11.23
C GLU A 72 -6.82 9.24 -11.00
N ARG A 73 -6.22 9.70 -12.10
CA ARG A 73 -5.17 10.74 -12.08
C ARG A 73 -5.73 12.18 -12.10
N HIS A 74 -6.97 12.35 -12.51
CA HIS A 74 -7.55 13.67 -12.80
C HIS A 74 -8.84 13.88 -12.00
N HIS A 75 -8.71 14.30 -10.74
CA HIS A 75 -9.82 14.88 -9.99
C HIS A 75 -9.82 16.41 -10.14
N ALA A 76 -11.00 17.02 -10.05
CA ALA A 76 -11.17 18.47 -10.23
C ALA A 76 -10.40 19.31 -9.19
N ASP A 77 -10.14 18.74 -8.01
CA ASP A 77 -9.37 19.36 -6.92
C ASP A 77 -7.85 19.10 -7.02
N GLY A 78 -7.40 18.46 -8.12
CA GLY A 78 -6.00 18.09 -8.32
C GLY A 78 -5.54 16.86 -7.52
N THR A 79 -6.43 16.25 -6.73
CA THR A 79 -6.11 15.00 -6.03
C THR A 79 -6.01 13.84 -7.02
N ARG A 80 -5.37 12.77 -6.57
CA ARG A 80 -5.35 11.49 -7.28
C ARG A 80 -5.78 10.39 -6.35
N THR A 81 -6.38 9.36 -6.91
CA THR A 81 -6.75 8.16 -6.18
C THR A 81 -6.31 6.93 -6.95
N SER A 82 -6.00 5.86 -6.24
CA SER A 82 -5.79 4.55 -6.83
C SER A 82 -6.46 3.54 -5.95
N ALA A 83 -7.46 2.85 -6.47
CA ALA A 83 -8.13 1.77 -5.78
C ALA A 83 -7.55 0.43 -6.25
N LEU A 84 -7.46 -0.52 -5.33
CA LEU A 84 -7.02 -1.87 -5.65
C LEU A 84 -7.78 -2.92 -4.84
N ARG A 85 -7.96 -4.09 -5.44
CA ARG A 85 -8.39 -5.32 -4.78
C ARG A 85 -7.39 -6.42 -5.09
N PHE A 86 -7.22 -7.34 -4.15
CA PHE A 86 -6.31 -8.48 -4.28
C PHE A 86 -6.94 -9.74 -3.69
N HIS A 87 -6.48 -10.89 -4.20
CA HIS A 87 -6.88 -12.23 -3.77
C HIS A 87 -5.70 -13.20 -3.90
N THR A 88 -5.65 -14.20 -3.02
CA THR A 88 -4.73 -15.34 -3.11
C THR A 88 -5.37 -16.59 -2.52
N ASP A 89 -5.12 -17.73 -3.18
CA ASP A 89 -5.52 -19.07 -2.71
C ASP A 89 -4.44 -19.73 -1.84
N ASP A 90 -3.33 -19.03 -1.60
CA ASP A 90 -2.20 -19.56 -0.86
C ASP A 90 -2.49 -19.66 0.64
N ARG A 91 -2.53 -20.88 1.17
CA ARG A 91 -2.80 -21.16 2.59
C ARG A 91 -1.74 -20.62 3.54
N LEU A 92 -0.53 -20.39 3.05
CA LEU A 92 0.56 -19.77 3.81
C LEU A 92 0.53 -18.23 3.71
N SER A 93 -0.44 -17.66 2.99
CA SER A 93 -0.66 -16.23 3.04
C SER A 93 -1.42 -15.84 4.32
N PRO A 94 -0.94 -14.83 5.07
CA PRO A 94 -1.70 -14.28 6.18
C PRO A 94 -2.94 -13.50 5.74
N ILE A 95 -3.07 -13.21 4.44
CA ILE A 95 -4.16 -12.44 3.83
C ILE A 95 -4.79 -13.28 2.72
N ALA A 96 -6.10 -13.50 2.75
CA ALA A 96 -6.81 -14.25 1.70
C ALA A 96 -7.28 -13.33 0.57
N SER A 97 -8.01 -12.27 0.92
CA SER A 97 -8.50 -11.28 -0.03
C SER A 97 -8.64 -9.93 0.66
N GLY A 98 -8.67 -8.84 -0.11
CA GLY A 98 -8.82 -7.52 0.47
C GLY A 98 -8.90 -6.42 -0.57
N GLY A 99 -9.15 -5.22 -0.07
CA GLY A 99 -9.31 -4.02 -0.87
C GLY A 99 -8.73 -2.82 -0.15
N GLY A 100 -8.15 -1.92 -0.93
CA GLY A 100 -7.53 -0.72 -0.42
C GLY A 100 -7.52 0.39 -1.43
N TYR A 101 -7.23 1.58 -0.94
CA TYR A 101 -7.02 2.73 -1.78
C TYR A 101 -5.78 3.47 -1.36
N TRP A 102 -5.28 4.25 -2.31
CA TRP A 102 -4.29 5.28 -2.17
C TRP A 102 -4.91 6.61 -2.56
N ARG A 103 -4.59 7.65 -1.80
CA ARG A 103 -4.98 9.02 -2.09
C ARG A 103 -3.76 9.92 -2.02
N TYR A 104 -3.68 10.82 -2.99
CA TYR A 104 -2.59 11.76 -3.18
C TYR A 104 -3.22 13.15 -3.17
N ILE A 105 -2.89 13.93 -2.14
CA ILE A 105 -3.45 15.27 -1.97
C ILE A 105 -2.30 16.28 -2.13
N PRO A 106 -2.36 17.17 -3.13
CA PRO A 106 -1.35 18.22 -3.27
C PRO A 106 -1.44 19.17 -2.07
N ASP A 107 -0.28 19.52 -1.49
CA ASP A 107 -0.14 20.42 -0.35
C ASP A 107 1.09 21.32 -0.56
N GLY A 108 0.92 22.38 -1.36
CA GLY A 108 2.01 23.27 -1.75
C GLY A 108 3.11 22.54 -2.52
N ASN A 109 4.32 22.49 -1.95
CA ASN A 109 5.46 21.75 -2.52
C ASN A 109 5.54 20.28 -2.06
N ARG A 110 4.54 19.83 -1.30
CA ARG A 110 4.43 18.48 -0.75
C ARG A 110 3.22 17.77 -1.35
N THR A 111 3.22 16.45 -1.18
CA THR A 111 2.05 15.62 -1.42
C THR A 111 1.76 14.81 -0.17
N VAL A 112 0.53 14.90 0.34
CA VAL A 112 0.04 14.02 1.40
C VAL A 112 -0.38 12.70 0.76
N PHE A 113 0.27 11.63 1.17
CA PHE A 113 0.04 10.27 0.69
C PHE A 113 -0.65 9.44 1.76
N ILE A 114 -1.83 8.94 1.42
CA ILE A 114 -2.71 8.21 2.33
C ILE A 114 -2.97 6.83 1.74
N THR A 115 -2.96 5.81 2.58
CA THR A 115 -3.56 4.52 2.27
C THR A 115 -4.51 4.08 3.36
N GLY A 116 -5.62 3.51 2.92
CA GLY A 116 -6.56 2.79 3.76
C GLY A 116 -6.87 1.46 3.12
N TYR A 117 -6.79 0.36 3.88
CA TYR A 117 -7.17 -0.95 3.36
C TYR A 117 -7.67 -1.87 4.46
N ASP A 118 -8.53 -2.80 4.07
CA ASP A 118 -8.98 -3.90 4.90
C ASP A 118 -8.87 -5.22 4.13
N TYR A 119 -8.83 -6.32 4.87
CA TYR A 119 -8.64 -7.64 4.27
C TYR A 119 -9.21 -8.75 5.15
N THR A 120 -9.61 -9.83 4.49
CA THR A 120 -9.97 -11.11 5.08
C THR A 120 -8.69 -11.86 5.47
N PRO A 121 -8.48 -12.19 6.75
CA PRO A 121 -7.27 -12.87 7.19
C PRO A 121 -7.25 -14.33 6.73
N GLY A 122 -6.11 -14.80 6.24
CA GLY A 122 -5.90 -16.20 5.88
C GLY A 122 -5.68 -17.11 7.11
N TRP A 123 -5.15 -16.57 8.20
CA TRP A 123 -4.79 -17.34 9.42
C TRP A 123 -5.74 -17.14 10.61
N GLY A 124 -6.94 -16.60 10.37
CA GLY A 124 -7.97 -16.46 11.40
C GLY A 124 -7.54 -15.61 12.60
N VAL A 125 -7.22 -16.25 13.74
CA VAL A 125 -6.90 -15.56 15.01
C VAL A 125 -5.53 -14.88 15.03
N LEU A 126 -4.55 -15.37 14.25
CA LEU A 126 -3.22 -14.77 14.15
C LEU A 126 -3.26 -13.35 13.54
N ASP A 127 -4.39 -12.97 12.94
CA ASP A 127 -4.64 -11.62 12.43
C ASP A 127 -4.40 -10.52 13.48
N ALA A 128 -4.63 -10.84 14.77
CA ALA A 128 -4.39 -9.90 15.86
C ALA A 128 -2.93 -9.42 15.95
N VAL A 129 -1.97 -10.23 15.47
CA VAL A 129 -0.55 -9.88 15.40
C VAL A 129 -0.14 -9.46 13.99
N VAL A 130 -0.66 -10.16 12.97
CA VAL A 130 -0.37 -9.86 11.55
C VAL A 130 -0.82 -8.45 11.19
N ARG A 131 -2.03 -8.02 11.56
CA ARG A 131 -2.58 -6.73 11.13
C ARG A 131 -1.79 -5.53 11.67
N PRO A 132 -1.38 -5.49 12.96
CA PRO A 132 -0.43 -4.49 13.44
C PRO A 132 0.90 -4.47 12.69
N LEU A 133 1.48 -5.65 12.40
CA LEU A 133 2.75 -5.80 11.68
C LEU A 133 2.65 -5.32 10.24
N LEU A 134 1.57 -5.66 9.52
CA LEU A 134 1.32 -5.18 8.16
C LEU A 134 1.20 -3.66 8.13
N GLY A 135 0.45 -3.08 9.06
CA GLY A 135 0.36 -1.61 9.12
C GLY A 135 1.68 -0.94 9.52
N TRP A 136 2.52 -1.62 10.30
CA TRP A 136 3.88 -1.13 10.59
C TRP A 136 4.76 -1.22 9.33
N ALA A 137 4.70 -2.32 8.58
CA ALA A 137 5.44 -2.51 7.34
C ALA A 137 5.01 -1.49 6.28
N THR A 138 3.70 -1.23 6.14
CA THR A 138 3.18 -0.17 5.28
C THR A 138 3.75 1.20 5.66
N ALA A 139 3.71 1.58 6.94
CA ALA A 139 4.29 2.84 7.41
C ALA A 139 5.81 2.92 7.19
N TRP A 140 6.53 1.83 7.40
CA TRP A 140 7.96 1.79 7.13
C TRP A 140 8.27 1.94 5.63
N SER A 141 7.50 1.26 4.76
CA SER A 141 7.60 1.41 3.30
C SER A 141 7.34 2.86 2.87
N PHE A 142 6.36 3.52 3.48
CA PHE A 142 6.03 4.92 3.19
C PHE A 142 7.16 5.88 3.56
N ASP A 143 7.78 5.70 4.73
CA ASP A 143 8.94 6.52 5.10
C ASP A 143 10.17 6.24 4.22
N ARG A 144 10.34 5.00 3.76
CA ARG A 144 11.38 4.62 2.80
C ARG A 144 11.17 5.28 1.44
N LEU A 145 9.93 5.30 0.95
CA LEU A 145 9.53 6.03 -0.25
C LEU A 145 9.78 7.53 -0.08
N ARG A 146 9.39 8.10 1.06
CA ARG A 146 9.65 9.51 1.38
C ARG A 146 11.14 9.83 1.29
N ILE A 147 11.99 9.06 1.97
CA ILE A 147 13.46 9.26 1.92
C ILE A 147 13.95 9.22 0.49
N TRP A 148 13.51 8.25 -0.31
CA TRP A 148 13.94 8.16 -1.70
C TRP A 148 13.54 9.37 -2.54
N LEU A 149 12.27 9.80 -2.45
CA LEU A 149 11.79 10.93 -3.25
C LEU A 149 12.32 12.29 -2.77
N GLU A 150 12.57 12.47 -1.47
CA GLU A 150 13.05 13.73 -0.92
C GLU A 150 14.58 13.90 -1.02
N THR A 151 15.33 12.80 -1.03
CA THR A 151 16.80 12.85 -0.94
C THR A 151 17.52 12.19 -2.11
N GLY A 152 16.80 11.48 -2.99
CA GLY A 152 17.39 10.68 -4.06
C GLY A 152 18.07 9.39 -3.59
N VAL A 153 18.14 9.13 -2.27
CA VAL A 153 18.76 7.92 -1.74
C VAL A 153 17.96 6.68 -2.17
N PRO A 154 18.54 5.75 -2.93
CA PRO A 154 17.81 4.62 -3.47
C PRO A 154 17.22 3.74 -2.34
N PRO A 155 16.00 3.21 -2.50
CA PRO A 155 15.36 2.39 -1.47
C PRO A 155 16.23 1.20 -1.04
N GLU A 156 17.00 0.61 -1.95
CA GLU A 156 17.86 -0.56 -1.72
C GLU A 156 18.92 -0.34 -0.63
N ARG A 157 19.28 0.92 -0.36
CA ARG A 157 20.17 1.28 0.76
C ARG A 157 19.56 0.99 2.13
N TRP A 158 18.23 0.84 2.17
CA TRP A 158 17.45 0.55 3.36
C TRP A 158 16.81 -0.83 3.21
N PRO A 159 17.56 -1.92 3.45
CA PRO A 159 16.95 -3.25 3.55
C PRO A 159 16.11 -3.34 4.83
N LEU A 160 15.21 -4.33 4.94
CA LEU A 160 14.34 -4.49 6.11
C LEU A 160 15.12 -4.56 7.43
N TRP A 161 16.30 -5.20 7.45
CA TRP A 161 17.15 -5.29 8.65
C TRP A 161 17.78 -3.96 9.06
N SER A 162 17.69 -2.90 8.25
CA SER A 162 18.09 -1.54 8.65
C SER A 162 17.27 -0.99 9.83
N VAL A 163 16.17 -1.64 10.19
CA VAL A 163 15.41 -1.35 11.42
C VAL A 163 16.25 -1.51 12.69
N LEU A 164 17.30 -2.34 12.63
CA LEU A 164 18.23 -2.59 13.72
C LEU A 164 19.36 -1.56 13.76
N TRP A 165 19.50 -0.69 12.75
CA TRP A 165 20.53 0.35 12.70
C TRP A 165 20.11 1.56 13.54
N TRP A 166 19.91 1.35 14.83
CA TRP A 166 19.39 2.38 15.74
C TRP A 166 20.26 3.65 15.78
N TRP A 167 21.56 3.55 15.46
CA TRP A 167 22.50 4.66 15.30
C TRP A 167 22.29 5.50 14.03
N ARG A 168 21.60 4.98 13.00
CA ARG A 168 21.28 5.73 11.78
C ARG A 168 19.99 6.52 12.01
N SER A 169 20.12 7.84 12.07
CA SER A 169 18.98 8.77 12.21
C SER A 169 18.19 8.90 10.90
N ASP A 170 18.85 8.72 9.76
CA ASP A 170 18.32 8.85 8.40
C ASP A 170 17.60 7.58 7.89
N ARG A 171 17.61 6.47 8.64
CA ARG A 171 16.90 5.25 8.28
C ARG A 171 15.37 5.44 8.24
N PRO A 172 14.63 4.60 7.49
CA PRO A 172 13.18 4.60 7.52
C PRO A 172 12.63 4.20 8.90
N ARG A 173 11.57 4.89 9.34
CA ARG A 173 10.89 4.67 10.63
C ARG A 173 9.38 4.77 10.44
N ALA A 174 8.67 3.67 10.73
CA ALA A 174 7.21 3.65 10.72
C ALA A 174 6.57 4.72 11.62
N ALA A 175 7.24 5.12 12.70
CA ALA A 175 6.77 6.16 13.62
C ALA A 175 6.69 7.57 13.00
N ARG A 176 7.28 7.80 11.82
CA ARG A 176 7.16 9.07 11.08
C ARG A 176 5.87 9.16 10.27
N CYS A 177 5.10 8.07 10.17
CA CYS A 177 3.80 8.07 9.53
C CYS A 177 2.69 8.09 10.57
N ARG A 178 1.60 8.77 10.25
CA ARG A 178 0.36 8.70 11.03
C ARG A 178 -0.33 7.37 10.72
N ARG A 179 -0.88 6.71 11.75
CA ARG A 179 -1.59 5.42 11.63
C ARG A 179 -3.08 5.51 11.97
N THR A 180 -3.56 6.73 12.15
CA THR A 180 -4.95 7.07 12.46
C THR A 180 -5.31 8.28 11.59
N PRO A 181 -6.48 8.29 10.95
CA PRO A 181 -6.96 9.46 10.21
C PRO A 181 -7.06 10.69 11.12
N ALA A 182 -6.76 11.87 10.59
CA ALA A 182 -6.98 13.11 11.33
C ALA A 182 -8.47 13.26 11.70
N GLY A 183 -8.75 13.38 13.01
CA GLY A 183 -10.13 13.52 13.52
C GLY A 183 -10.97 12.24 13.53
N GLY A 184 -10.40 11.09 13.16
CA GLY A 184 -11.11 9.81 13.06
C GLY A 184 -10.49 8.69 13.89
N SER A 185 -11.11 7.52 13.84
CA SER A 185 -10.62 6.31 14.50
C SER A 185 -10.04 5.33 13.46
N ARG A 186 -8.94 4.67 13.83
CA ARG A 186 -8.37 3.58 13.02
C ARG A 186 -9.37 2.42 12.80
N ARG A 187 -10.35 2.27 13.68
CA ARG A 187 -11.31 1.16 13.64
C ARG A 187 -12.42 1.39 12.63
N SER A 188 -12.91 2.62 12.49
CA SER A 188 -14.07 2.97 11.66
C SER A 188 -13.70 3.71 10.38
N ASP A 189 -12.67 4.56 10.40
CA ASP A 189 -12.52 5.60 9.37
C ASP A 189 -11.37 5.32 8.41
N HIS A 190 -10.81 4.11 8.46
CA HIS A 190 -9.71 3.67 7.61
C HIS A 190 -10.06 3.64 6.12
N LEU A 191 -11.35 3.55 5.76
CA LEU A 191 -11.84 3.64 4.37
C LEU A 191 -12.59 4.96 4.06
N ALA A 192 -12.64 5.92 5.00
CA ALA A 192 -13.43 7.14 4.83
C ALA A 192 -12.98 8.00 3.63
N GLY A 193 -11.71 7.87 3.21
CA GLY A 193 -11.17 8.58 2.05
C GLY A 193 -11.13 7.75 0.76
N ALA A 194 -11.75 6.57 0.73
CA ALA A 194 -11.74 5.70 -0.44
C ALA A 194 -12.55 6.28 -1.61
N PRO A 195 -12.06 6.19 -2.86
CA PRO A 195 -12.86 6.56 -4.03
C PRO A 195 -14.00 5.56 -4.24
N GLU A 196 -15.08 6.00 -4.89
CA GLU A 196 -16.22 5.15 -5.24
C GLU A 196 -15.81 3.96 -6.13
N SER A 197 -14.76 4.14 -6.94
CA SER A 197 -14.20 3.08 -7.77
C SER A 197 -13.69 1.88 -6.98
N LEU A 198 -13.33 2.02 -5.70
CA LEU A 198 -12.97 0.87 -4.85
C LEU A 198 -14.14 -0.09 -4.66
N ALA A 199 -15.37 0.42 -4.55
CA ALA A 199 -16.56 -0.42 -4.44
C ALA A 199 -16.89 -1.12 -5.78
N ALA A 200 -16.60 -0.45 -6.91
CA ALA A 200 -16.88 -0.92 -8.26
C ALA A 200 -15.84 -1.90 -8.83
N LEU A 201 -14.66 -2.02 -8.21
CA LEU A 201 -13.63 -2.96 -8.67
C LEU A 201 -14.15 -4.42 -8.65
N PRO A 202 -13.94 -5.21 -9.71
CA PRO A 202 -14.34 -6.61 -9.71
C PRO A 202 -13.59 -7.38 -8.63
N ASP A 203 -14.19 -8.45 -8.11
CA ASP A 203 -13.47 -9.37 -7.23
C ASP A 203 -12.48 -10.19 -8.07
N PRO A 204 -11.16 -10.09 -7.83
CA PRO A 204 -10.18 -10.87 -8.58
C PRO A 204 -10.31 -12.39 -8.35
N GLY A 205 -11.02 -12.83 -7.31
CA GLY A 205 -11.35 -14.23 -7.06
C GLY A 205 -12.50 -14.78 -7.90
N SER A 206 -13.38 -13.93 -8.45
CA SER A 206 -14.58 -14.36 -9.19
C SER A 206 -14.35 -14.60 -10.69
N ALA A 207 -13.11 -14.44 -11.18
CA ALA A 207 -12.74 -14.63 -12.57
C ALA A 207 -12.29 -16.07 -12.91
N ARG A 208 -12.59 -17.04 -12.04
CA ARG A 208 -12.39 -18.47 -12.27
C ARG A 208 -13.70 -19.23 -12.32
#